data_AF-A0A6V7NMH1-F1
#
_entry.id   AF-A0A6V7NMH1-F1
#
_cell.length_a   1.000
_cell.length_b   1.000
_cell.length_c   1.000
_cell.angle_alpha   90.00
_cell.angle_beta   90.00
_cell.angle_gamma   90.00
#
_symmetry.space_group_name_H-M   'P 1'
#
loop_
_entity.id
_entity.type
_entity.pdbx_description
1 polymer ?
#
loop_
_entity_poly.entity_id
_entity_poly.type
_entity_poly.pdbx_seq_one_letter_code
_entity_poly.pdbx_strand_id
1 'polypeptide(L)'
;MSVAAGVSDAAIAVRDKLRGRSGRRNRSPPHPPGRDRLRRAEEEESSKLEGLELEEEDDEEAVEERRRRIREKLLRREQEEAAAALLPEEEEEDEAAEEEEEEEEESEYETDSEEEQLGPALVKPVFVPRSQRDTIAERERVEEEERRFEERVKRRLEERKVETKQIVVEEIRKDEEIRKNLEAEANIADVDTDDELNEADEYEAWKGREIARIKREREDREARLKEKEEIERVRNMTEEERREWERKNPKLLSQPKQKWRFMQKYYHKGAFFQSVSDDRAATAGTDEIFRRDFSAPTGEDKMDKTILPKVMQVKHFGRSGRTKWTHLVNEDTTDWNTPWTTNGPLRAKYNAKMAGLNAPIARPKGSKKMKDWDVK
;
A
#
# COMPACT_ATOMS: atom_id res chain seq x y z
N MET A 1 -16.95 -25.61 -80.76
CA MET A 1 -15.63 -24.99 -80.82
C MET A 1 -15.33 -24.42 -79.44
N SER A 2 -14.21 -24.88 -78.86
CA SER A 2 -13.47 -24.39 -77.68
C SER A 2 -14.24 -24.06 -76.38
N VAL A 3 -14.19 -25.02 -75.45
CA VAL A 3 -14.28 -24.80 -74.00
C VAL A 3 -12.88 -24.98 -73.42
N ALA A 4 -12.37 -23.94 -72.74
CA ALA A 4 -11.03 -23.90 -72.17
C ALA A 4 -10.97 -24.67 -70.84
N ALA A 5 -10.03 -25.62 -70.76
CA ALA A 5 -9.62 -26.28 -69.52
C ALA A 5 -8.38 -25.58 -68.95
N GLY A 6 -8.43 -25.17 -67.69
CA GLY A 6 -7.29 -24.67 -66.92
C GLY A 6 -7.04 -25.60 -65.74
N VAL A 7 -5.97 -26.39 -65.83
CA VAL A 7 -5.53 -27.39 -64.86
C VAL A 7 -4.83 -26.72 -63.67
N SER A 8 -5.16 -27.20 -62.47
CA SER A 8 -4.53 -26.92 -61.19
C SER A 8 -3.12 -27.51 -61.09
N ASP A 9 -2.13 -26.73 -60.66
CA ASP A 9 -0.82 -27.27 -60.26
C ASP A 9 -0.43 -26.80 -58.85
N ALA A 10 -0.66 -27.71 -57.90
CA ALA A 10 -0.09 -27.70 -56.56
C ALA A 10 1.19 -28.54 -56.58
N ALA A 11 2.34 -27.91 -56.87
CA ALA A 11 3.66 -28.42 -56.52
C ALA A 11 4.70 -27.30 -56.71
N ILE A 12 5.77 -27.35 -55.91
CA ILE A 12 6.95 -26.45 -55.90
C ILE A 12 6.92 -25.41 -54.75
N ALA A 13 7.27 -25.88 -53.54
CA ALA A 13 8.09 -25.14 -52.56
C ALA A 13 8.50 -26.04 -51.38
N VAL A 14 9.13 -27.20 -51.67
CA VAL A 14 9.90 -27.96 -50.67
C VAL A 14 11.34 -28.03 -51.15
N ARG A 15 12.07 -26.91 -51.06
CA ARG A 15 13.54 -26.91 -51.12
C ARG A 15 14.16 -25.57 -50.72
N ASP A 16 13.99 -25.15 -49.47
CA ASP A 16 14.95 -24.18 -48.89
C ASP A 16 15.11 -24.34 -47.38
N LYS A 17 15.56 -25.53 -46.97
CA LYS A 17 15.84 -25.84 -45.56
C LYS A 17 17.20 -26.51 -45.41
N LEU A 18 18.22 -26.05 -46.16
CA LEU A 18 19.59 -26.57 -46.06
C LEU A 18 20.63 -25.56 -46.61
N ARG A 19 20.62 -24.31 -46.12
CA ARG A 19 21.82 -23.44 -46.15
C ARG A 19 21.68 -22.30 -45.14
N GLY A 20 22.49 -22.33 -44.07
CA GLY A 20 22.50 -21.25 -43.07
C GLY A 20 22.86 -21.66 -41.65
N ARG A 21 23.75 -22.65 -41.47
CA ARG A 21 24.35 -22.98 -40.17
C ARG A 21 25.87 -22.90 -40.30
N SER A 22 26.40 -21.69 -40.23
CA SER A 22 27.84 -21.45 -40.08
C SER A 22 28.09 -20.26 -39.14
N GLY A 23 28.57 -20.58 -37.93
CA GLY A 23 29.49 -19.72 -37.17
C GLY A 23 28.91 -18.57 -36.34
N ARG A 24 28.19 -18.86 -35.25
CA ARG A 24 28.19 -17.95 -34.09
C ARG A 24 29.49 -18.16 -33.31
N ARG A 25 30.48 -17.30 -33.55
CA ARG A 25 31.69 -17.19 -32.72
C ARG A 25 31.32 -16.45 -31.43
N ASN A 26 31.59 -17.06 -30.29
CA ASN A 26 31.58 -16.41 -28.98
C ASN A 26 32.51 -15.19 -29.02
N ARG A 27 31.98 -13.98 -28.83
CA ARG A 27 32.79 -12.78 -28.54
C ARG A 27 32.86 -12.64 -27.02
N SER A 28 34.06 -12.75 -26.45
CA SER A 28 34.30 -12.40 -25.05
C SER A 28 34.09 -10.90 -24.83
N PRO A 29 33.67 -10.46 -23.63
CA PRO A 29 33.57 -9.04 -23.28
C PRO A 29 34.96 -8.37 -23.32
N PRO A 30 35.04 -7.05 -23.59
CA PRO A 30 36.31 -6.33 -23.69
C PRO A 30 37.03 -6.30 -22.34
N HIS A 31 38.36 -6.46 -22.38
CA HIS A 31 39.24 -6.36 -21.20
C HIS A 31 39.21 -4.92 -20.65
N PRO A 32 39.19 -4.72 -19.31
CA PRO A 32 39.28 -3.39 -18.72
C PRO A 32 40.60 -2.70 -19.09
N PRO A 33 40.60 -1.36 -19.23
CA PRO A 33 41.80 -0.59 -19.55
C PRO A 33 42.86 -0.75 -18.44
N GLY A 34 44.13 -0.76 -18.83
CA GLY A 34 45.27 -0.90 -17.92
C GLY A 34 45.34 0.24 -16.90
N ARG A 35 45.90 -0.08 -15.72
CA ARG A 35 46.02 0.81 -14.53
C ARG A 35 46.52 2.22 -14.83
N ASP A 36 47.39 2.40 -15.81
CA ASP A 36 47.97 3.71 -16.13
C ASP A 36 46.97 4.65 -16.84
N ARG A 37 45.96 4.11 -17.54
CA ARG A 37 44.88 4.92 -18.13
C ARG A 37 43.84 5.35 -17.11
N LEU A 38 43.64 4.54 -16.06
CA LEU A 38 42.75 4.87 -14.94
C LEU A 38 43.32 6.01 -14.11
N ARG A 39 44.62 5.97 -13.77
CA ARG A 39 45.27 7.04 -13.01
C ARG A 39 45.26 8.38 -13.75
N ARG A 40 45.51 8.38 -15.07
CA ARG A 40 45.44 9.60 -15.89
C ARG A 40 44.01 10.18 -15.97
N ALA A 41 42.99 9.33 -16.00
CA ALA A 41 41.60 9.77 -15.99
C ALA A 41 41.19 10.33 -14.62
N GLU A 42 41.72 9.78 -13.51
CA GLU A 42 41.49 10.30 -12.15
C GLU A 42 42.17 11.67 -11.94
N GLU A 43 43.38 11.88 -12.47
CA GLU A 43 44.09 13.16 -12.41
C GLU A 43 43.43 14.27 -13.28
N GLU A 44 42.89 13.90 -14.45
CA GLU A 44 42.13 14.83 -15.30
C GLU A 44 40.75 15.18 -14.71
N GLU A 45 40.11 14.26 -13.99
CA GLU A 45 38.87 14.52 -13.23
C GLU A 45 39.13 15.39 -11.99
N SER A 46 40.22 15.16 -11.25
CA SER A 46 40.54 15.98 -10.06
C SER A 46 40.87 17.42 -10.43
N SER A 47 41.65 17.64 -11.51
CA SER A 47 41.96 18.98 -12.00
C SER A 47 40.73 19.73 -12.52
N LYS A 48 39.70 19.00 -12.98
CA LYS A 48 38.43 19.57 -13.43
C LYS A 48 37.50 19.92 -12.26
N LEU A 49 37.62 19.19 -11.16
CA LEU A 49 36.87 19.43 -9.92
C LEU A 49 37.43 20.65 -9.17
N GLU A 50 38.76 20.80 -9.08
CA GLU A 50 39.40 22.00 -8.52
C GLU A 50 39.08 23.27 -9.34
N GLY A 51 38.93 23.15 -10.66
CA GLY A 51 38.53 24.26 -11.52
C GLY A 51 37.08 24.72 -11.33
N LEU A 52 36.19 23.82 -10.87
CA LEU A 52 34.79 24.13 -10.57
C LEU A 52 34.62 24.71 -9.16
N GLU A 53 35.44 24.28 -8.21
CA GLU A 53 35.42 24.78 -6.83
C GLU A 53 35.91 26.24 -6.75
N LEU A 54 36.86 26.65 -7.60
CA LEU A 54 37.27 28.06 -7.74
C LEU A 54 36.26 28.94 -8.51
N GLU A 55 35.38 28.36 -9.31
CA GLU A 55 34.34 29.09 -10.06
C GLU A 55 33.06 29.30 -9.22
N GLU A 56 32.81 28.44 -8.21
CA GLU A 56 31.71 28.61 -7.24
C GLU A 56 31.97 29.69 -6.16
N GLU A 57 33.22 29.96 -5.78
CA GLU A 57 33.53 30.99 -4.76
C GLU A 57 33.28 32.44 -5.26
N ASP A 58 33.48 32.71 -6.57
CA ASP A 58 33.25 34.06 -7.15
C ASP A 58 31.74 34.42 -7.25
N ASP A 59 30.85 33.43 -7.26
CA ASP A 59 29.39 33.61 -7.39
C ASP A 59 28.71 33.94 -6.03
N GLU A 60 29.25 33.48 -4.91
CA GLU A 60 28.65 33.76 -3.59
C GLU A 60 28.78 35.23 -3.17
N GLU A 61 29.95 35.85 -3.38
CA GLU A 61 30.20 37.25 -3.02
C GLU A 61 29.36 38.23 -3.87
N ALA A 62 29.19 37.93 -5.17
CA ALA A 62 28.34 38.71 -6.07
C ALA A 62 26.85 38.64 -5.70
N VAL A 63 26.37 37.49 -5.22
CA VAL A 63 25.00 37.31 -4.74
C VAL A 63 24.78 38.04 -3.41
N GLU A 64 25.77 38.07 -2.52
CA GLU A 64 25.71 38.83 -1.27
C GLU A 64 25.65 40.34 -1.49
N GLU A 65 26.42 40.90 -2.43
CA GLU A 65 26.34 42.32 -2.78
C GLU A 65 24.96 42.70 -3.31
N ARG A 66 24.37 41.85 -4.15
CA ARG A 66 23.02 42.09 -4.68
C ARG A 66 21.97 42.10 -3.55
N ARG A 67 22.12 41.22 -2.56
CA ARG A 67 21.25 41.19 -1.37
C ARG A 67 21.43 42.43 -0.50
N ARG A 68 22.65 42.95 -0.35
CA ARG A 68 22.92 44.20 0.41
C ARG A 68 22.28 45.41 -0.26
N ARG A 69 22.39 45.56 -1.58
CA ARG A 69 21.77 46.67 -2.33
C ARG A 69 20.24 46.66 -2.25
N ILE A 70 19.61 45.49 -2.18
CA ILE A 70 18.15 45.36 -2.02
C ILE A 70 17.71 45.78 -0.61
N ARG A 71 18.44 45.37 0.43
CA ARG A 71 18.16 45.78 1.81
C ARG A 71 18.30 47.29 2.00
N GLU A 72 19.34 47.88 1.43
CA GLU A 72 19.56 49.34 1.48
C GLU A 72 18.44 50.11 0.77
N LYS A 73 17.96 49.62 -0.39
CA LYS A 73 16.87 50.25 -1.13
C LYS A 73 15.53 50.16 -0.40
N LEU A 74 15.25 49.06 0.30
CA LEU A 74 14.05 48.91 1.13
C LEU A 74 14.07 49.85 2.34
N LEU A 75 15.21 49.95 3.02
CA LEU A 75 15.37 50.83 4.18
C LEU A 75 15.19 52.31 3.81
N ARG A 76 15.65 52.70 2.61
CA ARG A 76 15.41 54.05 2.06
C ARG A 76 13.93 54.31 1.77
N ARG A 77 13.23 53.33 1.18
CA ARG A 77 11.78 53.44 0.91
C ARG A 77 10.98 53.54 2.21
N GLU A 78 11.36 52.78 3.24
CA GLU A 78 10.75 52.85 4.57
C GLU A 78 10.98 54.22 5.22
N GLN A 79 12.16 54.82 5.05
CA GLN A 79 12.43 56.20 5.50
C GLN A 79 11.63 57.26 4.73
N GLU A 80 11.45 57.08 3.41
CA GLU A 80 10.63 57.96 2.57
C GLU A 80 9.14 57.82 2.90
N GLU A 81 8.66 56.62 3.21
CA GLU A 81 7.28 56.32 3.62
C GLU A 81 6.99 56.81 5.03
N ALA A 82 7.92 56.65 5.97
CA ALA A 82 7.83 57.23 7.32
C ALA A 82 7.87 58.76 7.30
N ALA A 83 8.59 59.38 6.35
CA ALA A 83 8.56 60.82 6.14
C ALA A 83 7.25 61.30 5.49
N ALA A 84 6.64 60.50 4.62
CA ALA A 84 5.35 60.78 3.99
C ALA A 84 4.16 60.63 4.98
N ALA A 85 4.23 59.67 5.91
CA ALA A 85 3.23 59.45 6.95
C ALA A 85 3.18 60.54 8.04
N LEU A 86 4.11 61.51 8.01
CA LEU A 86 4.19 62.63 8.95
C LEU A 86 3.49 63.91 8.45
N LEU A 87 2.81 63.86 7.30
CA LEU A 87 1.94 64.92 6.80
C LEU A 87 0.48 64.65 7.23
N PRO A 88 -0.16 65.54 8.01
CA PRO A 88 -1.54 65.36 8.45
C PRO A 88 -2.49 65.83 7.35
N GLU A 89 -3.30 64.92 6.80
CA GLU A 89 -4.46 65.23 5.97
C GLU A 89 -5.73 64.87 6.76
N GLU A 90 -6.66 65.82 6.79
CA GLU A 90 -7.82 65.94 7.68
C GLU A 90 -8.92 64.90 7.38
N GLU A 91 -9.54 64.36 8.43
CA GLU A 91 -10.72 63.48 8.40
C GLU A 91 -12.02 64.28 8.61
N GLU A 92 -13.04 64.06 7.78
CA GLU A 92 -14.49 64.24 8.07
C GLU A 92 -15.29 63.28 7.16
N GLU A 93 -15.93 62.26 7.75
CA GLU A 93 -17.40 62.07 7.93
C GLU A 93 -18.11 61.33 6.78
N ASP A 94 -18.81 60.23 7.08
CA ASP A 94 -20.28 60.14 6.94
C ASP A 94 -20.88 58.79 7.40
N GLU A 95 -22.09 58.89 7.97
CA GLU A 95 -22.92 57.89 8.67
C GLU A 95 -23.95 57.12 7.79
N ALA A 96 -24.57 56.10 8.41
CA ALA A 96 -26.01 55.75 8.39
C ALA A 96 -26.58 54.64 7.46
N ALA A 97 -27.29 53.67 8.09
CA ALA A 97 -28.54 52.99 7.66
C ALA A 97 -28.99 51.97 8.76
N GLU A 98 -30.04 52.23 9.56
CA GLU A 98 -31.45 51.72 9.48
C GLU A 98 -31.61 50.18 9.61
N GLU A 99 -32.09 49.64 10.74
CA GLU A 99 -33.49 49.34 11.16
C GLU A 99 -34.22 48.26 10.34
N GLU A 100 -34.58 47.14 10.98
CA GLU A 100 -35.85 46.42 10.73
C GLU A 100 -36.23 45.50 11.92
N GLU A 101 -37.47 45.68 12.39
CA GLU A 101 -38.23 44.80 13.30
C GLU A 101 -38.87 43.65 12.51
N GLU A 102 -38.97 42.45 13.07
CA GLU A 102 -39.98 41.47 12.62
C GLU A 102 -40.66 40.72 13.78
N GLU A 103 -41.94 40.44 13.50
CA GLU A 103 -43.09 40.12 14.34
C GLU A 103 -43.03 38.76 15.09
N GLU A 104 -43.60 38.74 16.30
CA GLU A 104 -44.03 37.52 16.97
C GLU A 104 -45.40 37.08 16.43
N GLU A 105 -45.49 35.89 15.84
CA GLU A 105 -46.76 35.29 15.40
C GLU A 105 -47.07 33.98 16.15
N GLU A 106 -48.29 33.97 16.67
CA GLU A 106 -49.01 32.97 17.45
C GLU A 106 -49.54 31.84 16.55
N SER A 107 -49.47 30.57 16.97
CA SER A 107 -50.49 29.58 16.56
C SER A 107 -50.58 28.34 17.47
N GLU A 108 -51.83 27.99 17.76
CA GLU A 108 -52.31 26.87 18.55
C GLU A 108 -52.33 25.54 17.76
N TYR A 109 -52.25 24.41 18.47
CA TYR A 109 -52.82 23.15 17.98
C TYR A 109 -53.51 22.39 19.12
N GLU A 110 -54.78 22.08 18.89
CA GLU A 110 -55.68 21.44 19.83
C GLU A 110 -55.26 20.01 20.20
N THR A 111 -55.46 19.65 21.47
CA THR A 111 -55.49 18.26 21.93
C THR A 111 -56.95 17.91 22.25
N ASP A 112 -57.62 17.26 21.30
CA ASP A 112 -58.88 16.57 21.55
C ASP A 112 -58.55 15.12 21.90
N SER A 113 -58.72 14.79 23.18
CA SER A 113 -58.74 13.42 23.65
C SER A 113 -59.76 13.35 24.77
N GLU A 114 -61.01 13.05 24.41
CA GLU A 114 -62.10 12.71 25.31
C GLU A 114 -61.66 11.61 26.30
N GLU A 115 -61.24 12.04 27.49
CA GLU A 115 -61.23 11.21 28.68
C GLU A 115 -62.65 11.22 29.24
N GLU A 116 -63.49 10.29 28.78
CA GLU A 116 -64.76 9.99 29.42
C GLU A 116 -64.46 9.43 30.81
N GLN A 117 -64.34 10.36 31.77
CA GLN A 117 -64.22 10.14 33.19
C GLN A 117 -65.49 9.41 33.67
N LEU A 118 -65.57 8.11 33.45
CA LEU A 118 -66.52 7.23 34.12
C LEU A 118 -66.16 7.25 35.61
N GLY A 119 -66.75 8.20 36.34
CA GLY A 119 -66.68 8.25 37.80
C GLY A 119 -67.02 6.87 38.37
N PRO A 120 -66.44 6.47 39.52
CA PRO A 120 -66.61 5.12 40.04
C PRO A 120 -68.11 4.84 40.23
N ALA A 121 -68.67 4.03 39.35
CA ALA A 121 -70.07 3.64 39.43
C ALA A 121 -70.27 2.89 40.74
N LEU A 122 -70.98 3.51 41.68
CA LEU A 122 -71.35 2.91 42.95
C LEU A 122 -72.15 1.63 42.68
N VAL A 123 -71.47 0.49 42.72
CA VAL A 123 -72.09 -0.82 42.54
C VAL A 123 -73.07 -1.03 43.68
N LYS A 124 -74.36 -1.11 43.33
CA LYS A 124 -75.44 -1.42 44.28
C LYS A 124 -75.13 -2.77 44.93
N PRO A 125 -75.04 -2.88 46.26
CA PRO A 125 -74.81 -4.17 46.90
C PRO A 125 -76.02 -5.08 46.68
N VAL A 126 -75.82 -6.16 45.92
CA VAL A 126 -76.81 -7.23 45.74
C VAL A 126 -76.50 -8.35 46.74
N PHE A 127 -77.50 -8.77 47.50
CA PHE A 127 -77.33 -9.82 48.50
C PHE A 127 -77.08 -11.18 47.86
N VAL A 128 -75.85 -11.70 48.01
CA VAL A 128 -75.47 -13.04 47.51
C VAL A 128 -75.80 -14.11 48.57
N PRO A 129 -76.63 -15.12 48.23
CA PRO A 129 -76.96 -16.25 49.11
C PRO A 129 -75.73 -17.00 49.62
N ARG A 130 -75.80 -17.57 50.83
CA ARG A 130 -74.64 -18.20 51.52
C ARG A 130 -73.93 -19.29 50.71
N SER A 131 -74.63 -20.01 49.84
CA SER A 131 -74.07 -21.09 49.02
C SER A 131 -73.28 -20.62 47.80
N GLN A 132 -73.40 -19.33 47.44
CA GLN A 132 -72.71 -18.69 46.32
C GLN A 132 -71.59 -17.76 46.82
N ARG A 133 -71.21 -17.87 48.10
CA ARG A 133 -70.07 -17.15 48.65
C ARG A 133 -68.85 -18.04 48.49
N ASP A 134 -67.94 -17.62 47.63
CA ASP A 134 -66.67 -18.30 47.44
C ASP A 134 -65.92 -18.40 48.77
N THR A 135 -65.38 -19.58 49.04
CA THR A 135 -64.58 -19.79 50.25
C THR A 135 -63.27 -19.00 50.11
N ILE A 136 -62.79 -18.43 51.22
CA ILE A 136 -61.66 -17.49 51.25
C ILE A 136 -60.41 -18.04 50.52
N ALA A 137 -60.22 -19.37 50.49
CA ALA A 137 -59.11 -20.04 49.80
C ALA A 137 -59.23 -20.09 48.25
N GLU A 138 -60.45 -20.11 47.70
CA GLU A 138 -60.66 -20.10 46.24
C GLU A 138 -60.49 -18.68 45.69
N ARG A 139 -60.94 -17.68 46.46
CA ARG A 139 -60.68 -16.26 46.20
C ARG A 139 -59.19 -15.94 46.18
N GLU A 140 -58.41 -16.49 47.11
CA GLU A 140 -56.95 -16.30 47.16
C GLU A 140 -56.23 -16.93 45.95
N ARG A 141 -56.71 -18.08 45.44
CA ARG A 141 -56.15 -18.69 44.21
C ARG A 141 -56.48 -17.91 42.95
N VAL A 142 -57.72 -17.42 42.83
CA VAL A 142 -58.12 -16.56 41.71
C VAL A 142 -57.36 -15.23 41.76
N GLU A 143 -57.20 -14.64 42.93
CA GLU A 143 -56.42 -13.42 43.14
C GLU A 143 -54.93 -13.63 42.81
N GLU A 144 -54.34 -14.78 43.15
CA GLU A 144 -52.96 -15.09 42.77
C GLU A 144 -52.79 -15.31 41.25
N GLU A 145 -53.77 -15.95 40.59
CA GLU A 145 -53.78 -16.09 39.13
C GLU A 145 -54.00 -14.76 38.41
N GLU A 146 -54.85 -13.89 38.94
CA GLU A 146 -55.06 -12.52 38.48
C GLU A 146 -53.78 -11.68 38.64
N ARG A 147 -53.10 -11.75 39.79
CA ARG A 147 -51.80 -11.06 39.97
C ARG A 147 -50.74 -11.56 38.99
N ARG A 148 -50.66 -12.87 38.74
CA ARG A 148 -49.74 -13.43 37.72
C ARG A 148 -50.12 -13.02 36.30
N PHE A 149 -51.39 -12.79 36.01
CA PHE A 149 -51.83 -12.26 34.72
C PHE A 149 -51.50 -10.78 34.58
N GLU A 150 -51.77 -9.97 35.62
CA GLU A 150 -51.42 -8.55 35.70
C GLU A 150 -49.91 -8.32 35.57
N GLU A 151 -49.09 -9.13 36.24
CA GLU A 151 -47.63 -9.09 36.11
C GLU A 151 -47.16 -9.39 34.68
N ARG A 152 -47.77 -10.36 34.00
CA ARG A 152 -47.47 -10.66 32.59
C ARG A 152 -47.89 -9.55 31.65
N VAL A 153 -49.03 -8.93 31.90
CA VAL A 153 -49.52 -7.77 31.13
C VAL A 153 -48.60 -6.57 31.36
N LYS A 154 -48.23 -6.29 32.61
CA LYS A 154 -47.28 -5.23 32.96
C LYS A 154 -45.92 -5.44 32.31
N ARG A 155 -45.40 -6.66 32.35
CA ARG A 155 -44.13 -7.02 31.67
C ARG A 155 -44.22 -6.81 30.16
N ARG A 156 -45.32 -7.20 29.52
CA ARG A 156 -45.53 -6.96 28.08
C ARG A 156 -45.61 -5.47 27.74
N LEU A 157 -46.21 -4.66 28.62
CA LEU A 157 -46.25 -3.21 28.45
C LEU A 157 -44.87 -2.58 28.64
N GLU A 158 -44.07 -3.08 29.58
CA GLU A 158 -42.67 -2.67 29.77
C GLU A 158 -41.80 -3.06 28.57
N GLU A 159 -41.93 -4.29 28.05
CA GLU A 159 -41.29 -4.76 26.82
C GLU A 159 -41.63 -3.83 25.64
N ARG A 160 -42.92 -3.52 25.42
CA ARG A 160 -43.35 -2.58 24.39
C ARG A 160 -42.77 -1.17 24.58
N LYS A 161 -42.70 -0.67 25.81
CA LYS A 161 -42.09 0.65 26.12
C LYS A 161 -40.59 0.67 25.84
N VAL A 162 -39.90 -0.46 26.02
CA VAL A 162 -38.47 -0.59 25.69
C VAL A 162 -38.29 -0.70 24.19
N GLU A 163 -39.11 -1.50 23.51
CA GLU A 163 -39.10 -1.65 22.04
C GLU A 163 -39.36 -0.30 21.35
N THR A 164 -40.35 0.48 21.79
CA THR A 164 -40.62 1.79 21.20
C THR A 164 -39.47 2.77 21.42
N LYS A 165 -38.86 2.78 22.61
CA LYS A 165 -37.66 3.59 22.88
C LYS A 165 -36.47 3.17 22.02
N GLN A 166 -36.29 1.86 21.81
CA GLN A 166 -35.22 1.35 20.95
C GLN A 166 -35.42 1.77 19.49
N ILE A 167 -36.64 1.66 18.97
CA ILE A 167 -36.98 2.11 17.61
C ILE A 167 -36.68 3.61 17.46
N VAL A 168 -37.11 4.44 18.41
CA VAL A 168 -36.84 5.89 18.37
C VAL A 168 -35.34 6.20 18.42
N VAL A 169 -34.56 5.49 19.26
CA VAL A 169 -33.10 5.67 19.31
C VAL A 169 -32.43 5.23 18.01
N GLU A 170 -32.89 4.15 17.38
CA GLU A 170 -32.38 3.72 16.08
C GLU A 170 -32.75 4.70 14.95
N GLU A 171 -33.94 5.29 15.00
CA GLU A 171 -34.37 6.35 14.07
C GLU A 171 -33.46 7.58 14.22
N ILE A 172 -33.26 8.07 15.46
CA ILE A 172 -32.38 9.21 15.75
C ILE A 172 -30.95 8.95 15.26
N ARG A 173 -30.42 7.74 15.46
CA ARG A 173 -29.07 7.40 14.96
C ARG A 173 -28.99 7.42 13.45
N LYS A 174 -30.00 6.89 12.75
CA LYS A 174 -30.06 6.94 11.28
C LYS A 174 -30.17 8.38 10.80
N ASP A 175 -30.99 9.19 11.44
CA ASP A 175 -31.14 10.61 11.11
C ASP A 175 -29.85 11.40 11.36
N GLU A 176 -29.12 11.10 12.43
CA GLU A 176 -27.79 11.67 12.68
C GLU A 176 -26.76 11.24 11.63
N GLU A 177 -26.76 9.98 11.20
CA GLU A 177 -25.89 9.50 10.12
C GLU A 177 -26.24 10.14 8.78
N ILE A 178 -27.53 10.26 8.46
CA ILE A 178 -28.01 10.96 7.28
C ILE A 178 -27.62 12.43 7.33
N ARG A 179 -27.79 13.10 8.47
CA ARG A 179 -27.40 14.50 8.67
C ARG A 179 -25.89 14.68 8.55
N LYS A 180 -25.08 13.78 9.11
CA LYS A 180 -23.61 13.80 8.95
C LYS A 180 -23.17 13.56 7.51
N ASN A 181 -23.84 12.66 6.79
CA ASN A 181 -23.56 12.44 5.36
C ASN A 181 -23.96 13.67 4.53
N LEU A 182 -25.12 14.27 4.81
CA LEU A 182 -25.55 15.53 4.18
C LEU A 182 -24.62 16.69 4.50
N GLU A 183 -24.14 16.81 5.74
CA GLU A 183 -23.18 17.84 6.17
C GLU A 183 -21.80 17.61 5.54
N ALA A 184 -21.37 16.35 5.39
CA ALA A 184 -20.16 16.00 4.66
C ALA A 184 -20.31 16.25 3.14
N GLU A 185 -21.51 16.05 2.58
CA GLU A 185 -21.83 16.36 1.18
C GLU A 185 -21.96 17.89 0.95
N ALA A 186 -22.53 18.63 1.90
CA ALA A 186 -22.66 20.09 1.86
C ALA A 186 -21.31 20.80 2.06
N ASN A 187 -20.40 20.24 2.87
CA ASN A 187 -19.03 20.72 3.01
C ASN A 187 -18.24 20.79 1.69
N ILE A 188 -18.68 20.04 0.66
CA ILE A 188 -18.04 20.05 -0.65
C ILE A 188 -18.52 21.25 -1.50
N ALA A 189 -19.71 21.77 -1.22
CA ALA A 189 -20.29 22.92 -1.89
C ALA A 189 -19.96 24.26 -1.20
N ASP A 190 -19.60 24.22 0.08
CA ASP A 190 -19.21 25.36 0.93
C ASP A 190 -17.69 25.55 0.97
N VAL A 191 -17.00 25.26 -0.14
CA VAL A 191 -15.60 25.64 -0.30
C VAL A 191 -15.56 27.15 -0.42
N ASP A 192 -15.16 27.81 0.67
CA ASP A 192 -14.96 29.25 0.72
C ASP A 192 -14.01 29.66 -0.42
N THR A 193 -14.55 30.41 -1.39
CA THR A 193 -13.82 30.87 -2.58
C THR A 193 -13.17 32.24 -2.36
N ASP A 194 -13.22 32.77 -1.15
CA ASP A 194 -12.60 34.04 -0.81
C ASP A 194 -11.11 33.84 -0.46
N ASP A 195 -10.27 33.84 -1.50
CA ASP A 195 -8.81 33.71 -1.43
C ASP A 195 -8.15 34.82 -0.56
N GLU A 196 -8.86 35.91 -0.22
CA GLU A 196 -8.32 37.07 0.51
C GLU A 196 -8.37 36.91 2.04
N LEU A 197 -9.29 36.08 2.58
CA LEU A 197 -9.44 35.89 4.03
C LEU A 197 -8.35 35.00 4.65
N ASN A 198 -7.71 34.13 3.84
CA ASN A 198 -6.76 33.12 4.33
C ASN A 198 -5.39 33.09 3.61
N GLU A 199 -4.99 34.21 2.99
CA GLU A 199 -3.75 34.33 2.21
C GLU A 199 -2.49 33.85 2.99
N ALA A 200 -2.45 34.10 4.30
CA ALA A 200 -1.33 33.69 5.16
C ALA A 200 -1.20 32.16 5.26
N ASP A 201 -2.29 31.44 5.53
CA ASP A 201 -2.25 29.97 5.66
C ASP A 201 -2.04 29.31 4.29
N GLU A 202 -2.59 29.90 3.21
CA GLU A 202 -2.35 29.41 1.85
C GLU A 202 -0.90 29.59 1.42
N TYR A 203 -0.28 30.72 1.76
CA TYR A 203 1.13 30.97 1.52
C TYR A 203 2.02 30.02 2.33
N GLU A 204 1.66 29.74 3.58
CA GLU A 204 2.34 28.73 4.39
C GLU A 204 2.14 27.32 3.83
N ALA A 205 0.95 26.97 3.35
CA ALA A 205 0.68 25.70 2.69
C ALA A 205 1.47 25.57 1.38
N TRP A 206 1.56 26.65 0.59
CA TRP A 206 2.40 26.71 -0.61
C TRP A 206 3.87 26.52 -0.27
N LYS A 207 4.37 27.23 0.75
CA LYS A 207 5.74 27.08 1.26
C LYS A 207 5.98 25.67 1.78
N GLY A 208 5.01 25.05 2.46
CA GLY A 208 5.06 23.67 2.92
C GLY A 208 5.17 22.68 1.76
N ARG A 209 4.39 22.88 0.69
CA ARG A 209 4.48 22.08 -0.54
C ARG A 209 5.85 22.24 -1.23
N GLU A 210 6.38 23.47 -1.29
CA GLU A 210 7.68 23.75 -1.88
C GLU A 210 8.83 23.13 -1.07
N ILE A 211 8.80 23.31 0.26
CA ILE A 211 9.75 22.67 1.19
C ILE A 211 9.65 21.15 1.07
N ALA A 212 8.45 20.57 0.99
CA ALA A 212 8.28 19.13 0.81
C ALA A 212 8.85 18.64 -0.53
N ARG A 213 8.75 19.44 -1.60
CA ARG A 213 9.39 19.13 -2.89
C ARG A 213 10.91 19.09 -2.75
N ILE A 214 11.50 20.16 -2.22
CA ILE A 214 12.96 20.26 -2.00
C ILE A 214 13.44 19.14 -1.07
N LYS A 215 12.70 18.87 0.02
CA LYS A 215 13.01 17.80 0.97
C LYS A 215 13.00 16.43 0.29
N ARG A 216 12.01 16.13 -0.55
CA ARG A 216 11.95 14.86 -1.30
C ARG A 216 13.17 14.66 -2.20
N GLU A 217 13.64 15.72 -2.87
CA GLU A 217 14.84 15.65 -3.72
C GLU A 217 16.12 15.44 -2.90
N ARG A 218 16.22 16.11 -1.75
CA ARG A 218 17.33 15.96 -0.82
C ARG A 218 17.36 14.56 -0.19
N GLU A 219 16.22 14.09 0.30
CA GLU A 219 16.06 12.76 0.90
C GLU A 219 16.37 11.65 -0.11
N ASP A 220 15.98 11.78 -1.38
CA ASP A 220 16.35 10.79 -2.41
C ASP A 220 17.87 10.72 -2.63
N ARG A 221 18.53 11.88 -2.70
CA ARG A 221 19.99 11.95 -2.83
C ARG A 221 20.67 11.33 -1.62
N GLU A 222 20.23 11.70 -0.41
CA GLU A 222 20.74 11.15 0.85
C GLU A 222 20.45 9.65 0.98
N ALA A 223 19.29 9.16 0.53
CA ALA A 223 18.95 7.74 0.52
C ALA A 223 19.88 6.94 -0.40
N ARG A 224 20.15 7.44 -1.61
CA ARG A 224 21.11 6.81 -2.53
C ARG A 224 22.54 6.81 -1.99
N LEU A 225 22.96 7.87 -1.29
CA LEU A 225 24.26 7.90 -0.61
C LEU A 225 24.31 6.92 0.56
N LYS A 226 23.27 6.91 1.39
CA LYS A 226 23.15 5.99 2.53
C LYS A 226 23.13 4.52 2.08
N GLU A 227 22.46 4.19 0.98
CA GLU A 227 22.48 2.84 0.40
C GLU A 227 23.91 2.46 -0.02
N LYS A 228 24.64 3.37 -0.68
CA LYS A 228 26.05 3.15 -1.06
C LYS A 228 26.93 2.96 0.17
N GLU A 229 26.79 3.82 1.18
CA GLU A 229 27.51 3.70 2.45
C GLU A 229 27.18 2.40 3.19
N GLU A 230 25.93 1.92 3.14
CA GLU A 230 25.53 0.63 3.71
C GLU A 230 26.18 -0.53 2.95
N ILE A 231 26.20 -0.47 1.62
CA ILE A 231 26.87 -1.47 0.78
C ILE A 231 28.37 -1.48 1.06
N GLU A 232 29.02 -0.31 1.13
CA GLU A 232 30.44 -0.18 1.44
C GLU A 232 30.75 -0.63 2.86
N ARG A 233 29.91 -0.27 3.84
CA ARG A 233 30.00 -0.78 5.21
C ARG A 233 29.97 -2.29 5.20
N VAL A 234 28.97 -2.92 4.59
CA VAL A 234 28.84 -4.39 4.51
C VAL A 234 30.01 -5.03 3.76
N ARG A 235 30.57 -4.38 2.75
CA ARG A 235 31.77 -4.85 2.02
C ARG A 235 33.05 -4.75 2.86
N ASN A 236 33.15 -3.73 3.72
CA ASN A 236 34.29 -3.52 4.61
C ASN A 236 34.20 -4.35 5.91
N MET A 237 33.00 -4.82 6.29
CA MET A 237 32.81 -5.71 7.44
C MET A 237 33.46 -7.09 7.19
N THR A 238 34.00 -7.68 8.26
CA THR A 238 34.46 -9.08 8.21
C THR A 238 33.28 -10.06 8.17
N GLU A 239 33.52 -11.30 7.71
CA GLU A 239 32.48 -12.34 7.58
C GLU A 239 31.77 -12.66 8.92
N GLU A 240 32.49 -12.54 10.04
CA GLU A 240 31.94 -12.77 11.38
C GLU A 240 30.98 -11.66 11.79
N GLU A 241 31.39 -10.41 11.61
CA GLU A 241 30.56 -9.25 11.92
C GLU A 241 29.38 -9.14 10.96
N ARG A 242 29.53 -9.55 9.70
CA ARG A 242 28.42 -9.66 8.74
C ARG A 242 27.36 -10.65 9.21
N ARG A 243 27.77 -11.81 9.74
CA ARG A 243 26.84 -12.81 10.30
C ARG A 243 26.10 -12.26 11.52
N GLU A 244 26.77 -11.50 12.37
CA GLU A 244 26.13 -10.82 13.49
C GLU A 244 25.17 -9.72 13.04
N TRP A 245 25.55 -8.96 12.02
CA TRP A 245 24.70 -7.93 11.42
C TRP A 245 23.46 -8.54 10.78
N GLU A 246 23.58 -9.64 10.04
CA GLU A 246 22.44 -10.39 9.46
C GLU A 246 21.56 -11.03 10.54
N ARG A 247 22.13 -11.40 11.69
CA ARG A 247 21.38 -11.87 12.86
C ARG A 247 20.61 -10.75 13.56
N LYS A 248 21.21 -9.56 13.68
CA LYS A 248 20.59 -8.36 14.26
C LYS A 248 19.57 -7.72 13.30
N ASN A 249 19.81 -7.82 11.99
CA ASN A 249 18.96 -7.34 10.91
C ASN A 249 18.46 -8.53 10.09
N PRO A 250 17.53 -9.34 10.65
CA PRO A 250 16.97 -10.45 9.91
C PRO A 250 16.27 -9.92 8.66
N LYS A 251 16.60 -10.51 7.50
CA LYS A 251 15.87 -10.21 6.27
C LYS A 251 14.40 -10.56 6.48
N LEU A 252 13.50 -9.65 6.09
CA LEU A 252 12.06 -9.94 6.08
C LEU A 252 11.84 -11.19 5.23
N LEU A 253 11.52 -12.30 5.88
CA LEU A 253 11.32 -13.57 5.20
C LEU A 253 10.11 -13.43 4.29
N SER A 254 10.23 -13.92 3.06
CA SER A 254 9.09 -14.04 2.17
C SER A 254 8.03 -14.91 2.84
N GLN A 255 6.77 -14.50 2.74
CA GLN A 255 5.64 -15.24 3.29
C GLN A 255 5.70 -16.71 2.83
N PRO A 256 5.39 -17.68 3.71
CA PRO A 256 5.47 -19.08 3.37
C PRO A 256 4.60 -19.36 2.14
N LYS A 257 5.19 -19.97 1.10
CA LYS A 257 4.45 -20.35 -0.10
C LYS A 257 3.41 -21.39 0.29
N GLN A 258 2.15 -21.12 -0.02
CA GLN A 258 1.07 -22.07 0.18
C GLN A 258 1.33 -23.36 -0.62
N LYS A 259 0.94 -24.49 -0.04
CA LYS A 259 1.12 -25.80 -0.66
C LYS A 259 0.04 -26.02 -1.72
N TRP A 260 0.47 -26.22 -2.97
CA TRP A 260 -0.46 -26.44 -4.07
C TRP A 260 -0.97 -27.89 -4.08
N ARG A 261 -2.18 -28.06 -4.64
CA ARG A 261 -2.77 -29.38 -4.84
C ARG A 261 -2.09 -30.12 -5.98
N PHE A 262 -2.23 -31.44 -5.96
CA PHE A 262 -1.68 -32.31 -6.98
C PHE A 262 -2.21 -31.93 -8.37
N MET A 263 -1.28 -31.69 -9.31
CA MET A 263 -1.57 -31.25 -10.67
C MET A 263 -2.32 -29.91 -10.82
N GLN A 264 -2.30 -29.06 -9.79
CA GLN A 264 -2.83 -27.70 -9.89
C GLN A 264 -2.05 -26.87 -10.91
N LYS A 265 -2.76 -26.05 -11.68
CA LYS A 265 -2.17 -25.14 -12.65
C LYS A 265 -1.59 -23.92 -11.94
N TYR A 266 -0.35 -23.59 -12.30
CA TYR A 266 0.25 -22.33 -11.89
C TYR A 266 -0.29 -21.17 -12.74
N TYR A 267 -0.68 -20.12 -12.06
CA TYR A 267 -0.88 -18.81 -12.66
C TYR A 267 0.21 -17.87 -12.14
N HIS A 268 1.06 -17.40 -13.05
CA HIS A 268 2.10 -16.43 -12.71
C HIS A 268 1.43 -15.08 -12.41
N LYS A 269 1.77 -14.45 -11.28
CA LYS A 269 1.17 -13.19 -10.80
C LYS A 269 1.57 -11.95 -11.65
N GLY A 270 2.30 -12.15 -12.75
CA GLY A 270 2.97 -11.08 -13.51
C GLY A 270 4.34 -10.73 -12.94
N ALA A 271 5.05 -9.79 -13.56
CA ALA A 271 6.30 -9.23 -13.03
C ALA A 271 6.17 -7.72 -12.72
N PHE A 272 5.13 -7.08 -13.26
CA PHE A 272 4.88 -5.65 -13.14
C PHE A 272 3.95 -5.37 -11.94
N PHE A 273 4.09 -4.19 -11.33
CA PHE A 273 3.21 -3.66 -10.27
C PHE A 273 3.12 -4.49 -8.97
N GLN A 274 4.00 -5.48 -8.77
CA GLN A 274 4.03 -6.26 -7.53
C GLN A 274 4.78 -5.58 -6.39
N SER A 275 5.76 -4.76 -6.71
CA SER A 275 6.47 -3.88 -5.78
C SER A 275 6.06 -2.45 -6.03
N VAL A 276 6.24 -1.61 -5.00
CA VAL A 276 6.15 -0.17 -5.15
C VAL A 276 7.17 0.22 -6.23
N SER A 277 6.78 1.01 -7.20
CA SER A 277 7.71 1.49 -8.22
C SER A 277 8.76 2.36 -7.56
N ASP A 278 10.03 2.14 -7.89
CA ASP A 278 11.13 3.03 -7.48
C ASP A 278 11.08 4.39 -8.20
N ASP A 279 10.14 4.57 -9.13
CA ASP A 279 10.00 5.80 -9.90
C ASP A 279 9.51 6.98 -9.03
N ARG A 280 10.23 8.11 -9.15
CA ARG A 280 10.00 9.40 -8.46
C ARG A 280 8.57 9.95 -8.56
N ALA A 281 7.85 9.57 -9.61
CA ALA A 281 6.45 9.90 -9.84
C ALA A 281 5.60 8.64 -9.69
N ALA A 282 5.68 7.96 -8.55
CA ALA A 282 4.89 6.77 -8.22
C ALA A 282 3.39 7.06 -8.38
N THR A 283 2.92 6.98 -9.61
CA THR A 283 1.57 7.36 -10.04
C THR A 283 0.59 6.23 -9.72
N ALA A 284 1.12 5.01 -9.53
CA ALA A 284 0.37 3.85 -9.11
C ALA A 284 1.02 3.26 -7.85
N GLY A 285 0.35 3.40 -6.72
CA GLY A 285 0.68 2.62 -5.53
C GLY A 285 0.53 1.12 -5.81
N THR A 286 1.16 0.27 -4.99
CA THR A 286 0.88 -1.17 -5.08
C THR A 286 -0.57 -1.40 -4.70
N ASP A 287 -1.36 -1.83 -5.66
CA ASP A 287 -2.75 -2.17 -5.40
C ASP A 287 -2.81 -3.41 -4.48
N GLU A 288 -3.70 -3.37 -3.49
CA GLU A 288 -3.88 -4.45 -2.52
C GLU A 288 -4.28 -5.76 -3.20
N ILE A 289 -4.87 -5.68 -4.39
CA ILE A 289 -5.22 -6.82 -5.23
C ILE A 289 -4.01 -7.73 -5.47
N PHE A 290 -2.80 -7.19 -5.63
CA PHE A 290 -1.59 -7.99 -5.89
C PHE A 290 -1.05 -8.71 -4.65
N ARG A 291 -1.51 -8.34 -3.45
CA ARG A 291 -1.19 -9.04 -2.18
C ARG A 291 -2.08 -10.25 -1.93
N ARG A 292 -3.14 -10.44 -2.73
CA ARG A 292 -4.04 -11.59 -2.61
C ARG A 292 -3.31 -12.92 -2.84
N ASP A 293 -3.93 -13.98 -2.36
CA ASP A 293 -3.46 -15.33 -2.60
C ASP A 293 -3.87 -15.81 -4.01
N PHE A 294 -2.91 -15.83 -4.93
CA PHE A 294 -3.09 -16.38 -6.29
C PHE A 294 -2.72 -17.86 -6.40
N SER A 295 -2.38 -18.50 -5.28
CA SER A 295 -2.08 -19.94 -5.24
C SER A 295 -3.32 -20.80 -4.99
N ALA A 296 -4.50 -20.19 -4.85
CA ALA A 296 -5.75 -20.90 -4.63
C ALA A 296 -6.15 -21.78 -5.84
N PRO A 297 -6.67 -23.00 -5.61
CA PRO A 297 -7.16 -23.86 -6.68
C PRO A 297 -8.30 -23.20 -7.45
N THR A 298 -8.16 -23.10 -8.77
CA THR A 298 -9.13 -22.41 -9.64
C THR A 298 -9.79 -23.40 -10.61
N GLY A 299 -11.10 -23.26 -10.82
CA GLY A 299 -11.85 -24.07 -11.79
C GLY A 299 -11.74 -25.58 -11.56
N GLU A 300 -11.15 -26.29 -12.53
CA GLU A 300 -10.94 -27.75 -12.51
C GLU A 300 -10.01 -28.24 -11.38
N ASP A 301 -9.18 -27.37 -10.81
CA ASP A 301 -8.27 -27.72 -9.72
C ASP A 301 -8.95 -27.79 -8.34
N LYS A 302 -10.25 -27.46 -8.27
CA LYS A 302 -11.06 -27.62 -7.05
C LYS A 302 -11.32 -29.09 -6.70
N MET A 303 -11.14 -30.03 -7.62
CA MET A 303 -11.27 -31.46 -7.36
C MET A 303 -9.92 -32.09 -6.99
N ASP A 304 -9.90 -33.04 -6.05
CA ASP A 304 -8.69 -33.79 -5.70
C ASP A 304 -8.33 -34.81 -6.78
N LYS A 305 -7.36 -34.44 -7.62
CA LYS A 305 -6.86 -35.28 -8.72
C LYS A 305 -6.08 -36.52 -8.26
N THR A 306 -5.82 -36.66 -6.96
CA THR A 306 -5.19 -37.84 -6.36
C THR A 306 -6.13 -39.05 -6.31
N ILE A 307 -7.44 -38.81 -6.25
CA ILE A 307 -8.48 -39.86 -6.22
C ILE A 307 -8.63 -40.52 -7.61
N LEU A 308 -8.15 -39.86 -8.66
CA LEU A 308 -8.20 -40.40 -10.02
C LEU A 308 -7.30 -41.65 -10.16
N PRO A 309 -7.68 -42.63 -11.01
CA PRO A 309 -6.83 -43.76 -11.34
C PRO A 309 -5.45 -43.29 -11.86
N LYS A 310 -4.38 -44.04 -11.56
CA LYS A 310 -2.99 -43.64 -11.88
C LYS A 310 -2.79 -43.24 -13.34
N VAL A 311 -3.48 -43.90 -14.27
CA VAL A 311 -3.43 -43.61 -15.72
C VAL A 311 -3.99 -42.22 -16.05
N MET A 312 -4.97 -41.74 -15.26
CA MET A 312 -5.58 -40.42 -15.39
C MET A 312 -4.89 -39.34 -14.55
N GLN A 313 -3.93 -39.69 -13.68
CA GLN A 313 -3.11 -38.75 -12.88
C GLN A 313 -2.03 -38.06 -13.74
N VAL A 314 -2.48 -37.55 -14.88
CA VAL A 314 -1.68 -37.08 -15.99
C VAL A 314 -2.28 -35.78 -16.50
N LYS A 315 -1.44 -34.76 -16.73
CA LYS A 315 -1.93 -33.49 -17.28
C LYS A 315 -2.38 -33.69 -18.72
N HIS A 316 -3.58 -33.19 -19.05
CA HIS A 316 -4.20 -33.31 -20.38
C HIS A 316 -4.40 -34.76 -20.84
N PHE A 317 -4.91 -35.62 -19.95
CA PHE A 317 -5.32 -36.98 -20.29
C PHE A 317 -6.26 -36.99 -21.52
N GLY A 318 -5.97 -37.84 -22.50
CA GLY A 318 -6.75 -37.96 -23.74
C GLY A 318 -6.42 -36.96 -24.86
N ARG A 319 -5.50 -36.00 -24.66
CA ARG A 319 -5.04 -35.10 -25.74
C ARG A 319 -3.80 -35.66 -26.45
N SER A 320 -3.79 -35.59 -27.79
CA SER A 320 -2.69 -36.08 -28.66
C SER A 320 -1.38 -35.29 -28.54
N GLY A 321 -1.41 -34.06 -28.00
CA GLY A 321 -0.24 -33.17 -27.88
C GLY A 321 0.46 -33.20 -26.52
N ARG A 322 0.67 -34.39 -25.94
CA ARG A 322 1.25 -34.51 -24.60
C ARG A 322 2.78 -34.42 -24.64
N THR A 323 3.36 -33.41 -23.97
CA THR A 323 4.81 -33.20 -23.94
C THR A 323 5.55 -33.93 -22.82
N LYS A 324 4.88 -34.31 -21.73
CA LYS A 324 5.48 -34.97 -20.54
C LYS A 324 4.74 -36.24 -20.17
N TRP A 325 5.45 -37.35 -19.95
CA TRP A 325 4.86 -38.68 -19.69
C TRP A 325 4.32 -38.89 -18.26
N THR A 326 4.67 -38.01 -17.30
CA THR A 326 4.10 -37.82 -15.94
C THR A 326 4.27 -36.33 -15.51
N HIS A 327 4.55 -36.05 -14.24
CA HIS A 327 4.89 -34.74 -13.66
C HIS A 327 6.29 -34.81 -13.03
N LEU A 328 7.05 -33.70 -13.04
CA LEU A 328 8.46 -33.68 -12.63
C LEU A 328 8.71 -34.26 -11.24
N VAL A 329 7.79 -34.03 -10.30
CA VAL A 329 7.92 -34.53 -8.92
C VAL A 329 7.94 -36.05 -8.84
N ASN A 330 7.30 -36.77 -9.77
CA ASN A 330 7.35 -38.24 -9.81
C ASN A 330 8.70 -38.76 -10.30
N GLU A 331 9.41 -37.96 -11.08
CA GLU A 331 10.72 -38.28 -11.66
C GLU A 331 11.87 -37.66 -10.85
N ASP A 332 11.55 -36.89 -9.81
CA ASP A 332 12.51 -36.25 -8.95
C ASP A 332 13.05 -37.27 -7.94
N THR A 333 14.27 -37.75 -8.18
CA THR A 333 14.97 -38.71 -7.30
C THR A 333 15.84 -38.03 -6.25
N THR A 334 15.67 -36.72 -6.03
CA THR A 334 16.50 -35.98 -5.07
C THR A 334 16.19 -36.43 -3.64
N ASP A 335 17.15 -37.10 -2.99
CA ASP A 335 17.01 -37.54 -1.60
C ASP A 335 17.37 -36.41 -0.62
N TRP A 336 16.34 -35.81 -0.04
CA TRP A 336 16.49 -34.73 0.95
C TRP A 336 17.05 -35.19 2.30
N ASN A 337 17.07 -36.50 2.59
CA ASN A 337 17.64 -37.07 3.82
C ASN A 337 19.16 -37.28 3.73
N THR A 338 19.77 -36.88 2.62
CA THR A 338 21.22 -37.00 2.44
C THR A 338 21.97 -36.10 3.43
N PRO A 339 23.00 -36.57 4.16
CA PRO A 339 23.73 -35.77 5.16
C PRO A 339 24.46 -34.52 4.60
N TRP A 340 24.51 -34.37 3.28
CA TRP A 340 25.05 -33.20 2.58
C TRP A 340 24.03 -32.05 2.44
N THR A 341 22.73 -32.34 2.51
CA THR A 341 21.65 -31.34 2.32
C THR A 341 21.44 -30.49 3.57
N THR A 342 21.72 -31.05 4.75
CA THR A 342 21.56 -30.34 6.03
C THR A 342 22.84 -29.61 6.40
N ASN A 343 22.71 -28.37 6.90
CA ASN A 343 23.81 -27.61 7.50
C ASN A 343 24.06 -28.13 8.93
N GLY A 344 24.47 -29.39 9.04
CA GLY A 344 24.71 -30.07 10.31
C GLY A 344 26.19 -30.07 10.74
N PRO A 345 26.49 -30.46 11.99
CA PRO A 345 27.86 -30.60 12.49
C PRO A 345 28.72 -31.58 11.68
N LEU A 346 28.09 -32.60 11.08
CA LEU A 346 28.77 -33.57 10.20
C LEU A 346 29.31 -32.92 8.91
N ARG A 347 28.54 -32.02 8.31
CA ARG A 347 28.96 -31.27 7.12
C ARG A 347 30.09 -30.30 7.46
N ALA A 348 30.01 -29.62 8.61
CA ALA A 348 31.10 -28.77 9.09
C ALA A 348 32.40 -29.57 9.34
N LYS A 349 32.30 -30.74 9.98
CA LYS A 349 33.45 -31.66 10.19
C LYS A 349 34.03 -32.16 8.87
N TYR A 350 33.19 -32.53 7.90
CA TYR A 350 33.65 -32.94 6.58
C TYR A 350 34.34 -31.80 5.83
N ASN A 351 33.73 -30.60 5.82
CA ASN A 351 34.33 -29.41 5.21
C ASN A 351 35.67 -29.06 5.86
N ALA A 352 35.78 -29.14 7.19
CA ALA A 352 37.05 -28.94 7.90
C ALA A 352 38.11 -29.99 7.52
N LYS A 353 37.69 -31.25 7.36
CA LYS A 353 38.59 -32.34 6.94
C LYS A 353 39.04 -32.20 5.48
N MET A 354 38.17 -31.70 4.60
CA MET A 354 38.50 -31.40 3.20
C MET A 354 39.29 -30.09 3.05
N ALA A 355 39.12 -29.12 3.96
CA ALA A 355 39.90 -27.89 4.03
C ALA A 355 41.37 -28.13 4.43
N GLY A 356 41.72 -29.35 4.87
CA GLY A 356 43.11 -29.80 5.00
C GLY A 356 43.88 -29.88 3.68
N LEU A 357 43.21 -29.73 2.52
CA LEU A 357 43.85 -29.57 1.21
C LEU A 357 44.15 -28.10 0.83
N ASN A 358 43.95 -27.14 1.73
CA ASN A 358 44.47 -25.77 1.58
C ASN A 358 45.98 -25.70 1.86
N ALA A 359 46.76 -26.64 1.34
CA ALA A 359 48.18 -26.38 1.16
C ALA A 359 48.28 -25.25 0.11
N PRO A 360 49.09 -24.20 0.32
CA PRO A 360 49.29 -23.19 -0.71
C PRO A 360 49.78 -23.91 -1.96
N ILE A 361 48.94 -23.94 -3.00
CA ILE A 361 49.31 -24.51 -4.29
C ILE A 361 50.46 -23.65 -4.79
N ALA A 362 51.69 -24.12 -4.58
CA ALA A 362 52.87 -23.44 -5.05
C ALA A 362 52.69 -23.26 -6.56
N ARG A 363 52.64 -21.99 -7.00
CA ARG A 363 52.53 -21.68 -8.43
C ARG A 363 53.64 -22.46 -9.14
N PRO A 364 53.33 -23.24 -10.20
CA PRO A 364 54.35 -24.02 -10.89
C PRO A 364 55.48 -23.07 -11.27
N LYS A 365 56.71 -23.38 -10.85
CA LYS A 365 57.88 -22.58 -11.20
C LYS A 365 57.98 -22.59 -12.72
N GLY A 366 57.57 -21.49 -13.35
CA GLY A 366 57.58 -21.34 -14.79
C GLY A 366 58.97 -21.67 -15.31
N SER A 367 59.04 -22.58 -16.27
CA SER A 367 60.29 -22.87 -16.97
C SER A 367 60.85 -21.58 -17.54
N LYS A 368 62.15 -21.37 -17.36
CA LYS A 368 62.99 -20.19 -17.67
C LYS A 368 63.04 -19.77 -19.16
N LYS A 369 61.90 -19.80 -19.87
CA LYS A 369 61.79 -19.56 -21.31
C LYS A 369 60.73 -18.53 -21.72
N MET A 370 60.02 -17.89 -20.79
CA MET A 370 59.28 -16.67 -21.15
C MET A 370 60.20 -15.46 -20.95
N LYS A 371 60.48 -14.83 -22.08
CA LYS A 371 61.32 -13.66 -22.27
C LYS A 371 60.60 -12.45 -21.67
N ASP A 372 61.25 -11.76 -20.75
CA ASP A 372 60.76 -10.51 -20.15
C ASP A 372 60.47 -9.49 -21.25
N TRP A 373 59.26 -8.96 -21.27
CA TRP A 373 58.80 -7.92 -22.21
C TRP A 373 58.43 -6.62 -21.52
N ASP A 374 58.97 -6.33 -20.34
CA ASP A 374 58.77 -5.04 -19.67
C ASP A 374 60.08 -4.26 -19.58
N VAL A 375 60.39 -3.59 -20.69
CA VAL A 375 61.10 -2.30 -20.69
C VAL A 375 60.26 -1.34 -21.52
N LYS A 376 59.41 -0.55 -20.85
CA LYS A 376 59.34 0.90 -21.04
C LYS A 376 58.51 1.57 -19.95
#